data_AF-A0A7S0C4R8-F1
#
_entry.id   AF-A0A7S0C4R8-F1
#
_cell.length_a   1.000
_cell.length_b   1.000
_cell.length_c   1.000
_cell.angle_alpha   90.00
_cell.angle_beta   90.00
_cell.angle_gamma   90.00
#
_symmetry.space_group_name_H-M   'P 1'
#
loop_
_entity.id
_entity.type
_entity.pdbx_description
1 polymer ?
#
loop_
_entity_poly.entity_id
_entity_poly.type
_entity_poly.pdbx_seq_one_letter_code
_entity_poly.pdbx_strand_id
1 'polypeptide(L)'
;VYMGAVDCERQKLSVFTMNTLGAKVIPVKDGQGTKKDAINEAMRDLVTNVHDTYYMIGSAVGPHPLPTMVRDFQSIMGKEMKAQMFENTGKLPDAIVACVGGGSNAIGAFHPFIDDETVALYGVEGAGRGSEVNEGHCATLTKGTPGILHGALTYVIQKPTGQTLNTHSIGAGLNYPGVGPEHAFLKDSGRAIYEAVTDEEALEGFKMMCEYEGIIPALETSHAI
;
A
#
# COMPACT_ATOMS: atom_id res chain seq x y z
N VAL A 1 -1.33 -3.08 18.96
CA VAL A 1 -1.49 -3.27 17.50
C VAL A 1 -2.92 -3.65 17.21
N TYR A 2 -3.65 -2.80 16.49
CA TYR A 2 -4.96 -3.17 15.95
C TYR A 2 -4.78 -3.93 14.64
N MET A 3 -5.45 -5.06 14.50
CA MET A 3 -5.36 -5.89 13.29
C MET A 3 -6.74 -6.47 13.01
N GLY A 4 -7.16 -6.46 11.74
CA GLY A 4 -8.44 -7.04 11.36
C GLY A 4 -8.51 -8.52 11.72
N ALA A 5 -9.64 -9.01 12.23
CA ALA A 5 -9.79 -10.40 12.65
C ALA A 5 -9.55 -11.41 11.51
N VAL A 6 -9.93 -11.05 10.27
CA VAL A 6 -9.64 -11.88 9.08
C VAL A 6 -8.14 -11.91 8.81
N ASP A 7 -7.46 -10.76 8.95
CA ASP A 7 -6.01 -10.67 8.74
C ASP A 7 -5.24 -11.42 9.84
N CYS A 8 -5.70 -11.38 11.10
CA CYS A 8 -5.13 -12.19 12.19
C CYS A 8 -5.12 -13.69 11.86
N GLU A 9 -6.20 -14.20 11.25
CA GLU A 9 -6.30 -15.60 10.88
C GLU A 9 -5.43 -15.96 9.67
N ARG A 10 -5.30 -15.05 8.69
CA ARG A 10 -4.47 -15.25 7.50
C ARG A 10 -2.97 -15.10 7.80
N GLN A 11 -2.62 -14.27 8.77
CA GLN A 11 -1.24 -13.87 9.10
C GLN A 11 -0.87 -14.29 10.53
N LYS A 12 -1.22 -15.52 10.93
CA LYS A 12 -1.00 -16.04 12.30
C LYS A 12 0.46 -15.95 12.76
N LEU A 13 1.40 -16.17 11.85
CA LEU A 13 2.83 -16.08 12.17
C LEU A 13 3.21 -14.66 12.59
N SER A 14 2.72 -13.64 11.89
CA SER A 14 2.95 -12.23 12.23
C SER A 14 2.34 -11.88 13.59
N VAL A 15 1.14 -12.38 13.89
CA VAL A 15 0.51 -12.23 15.22
C VAL A 15 1.35 -12.88 16.32
N PHE A 16 1.84 -14.10 16.08
CA PHE A 16 2.71 -14.81 17.01
C PHE A 16 4.01 -14.03 17.29
N THR A 17 4.67 -13.53 16.24
CA THR A 17 5.89 -12.73 16.37
C THR A 17 5.65 -11.46 17.17
N MET A 18 4.57 -10.71 16.88
CA MET A 18 4.23 -9.49 17.60
C MET A 18 4.01 -9.75 19.10
N ASN A 19 3.26 -10.80 19.44
CA ASN A 19 3.04 -11.16 20.85
C ASN A 19 4.35 -11.57 21.54
N THR A 20 5.23 -12.30 20.85
CA THR A 20 6.54 -12.71 21.39
C THR A 20 7.47 -11.52 21.65
N LEU A 21 7.36 -10.46 20.84
CA LEU A 21 8.06 -9.18 21.03
C LEU A 21 7.40 -8.28 22.10
N GLY A 22 6.34 -8.75 22.77
CA GLY A 22 5.66 -8.04 23.84
C GLY A 22 4.55 -7.08 23.38
N ALA A 23 4.23 -7.03 22.08
CA ALA A 23 3.14 -6.21 21.59
C ALA A 23 1.78 -6.88 21.85
N LYS A 24 0.81 -6.12 22.36
CA LYS A 24 -0.59 -6.58 22.46
C LYS A 24 -1.27 -6.44 21.09
N VAL A 25 -1.65 -7.58 20.48
CA VAL A 25 -2.46 -7.61 19.26
C VAL A 25 -3.95 -7.62 19.63
N ILE A 26 -4.73 -6.70 19.05
CA ILE A 26 -6.15 -6.52 19.30
C ILE A 26 -6.92 -6.81 18.00
N PRO A 27 -7.61 -7.96 17.90
CA PRO A 27 -8.40 -8.31 16.72
C PRO A 27 -9.64 -7.42 16.58
N VAL A 28 -9.77 -6.73 15.45
CA VAL A 28 -10.93 -5.90 15.10
C VAL A 28 -11.93 -6.73 14.32
N LYS A 29 -13.14 -6.88 14.86
CA LYS A 29 -14.22 -7.70 14.27
C LYS A 29 -15.27 -6.86 13.52
N ASP A 30 -15.23 -5.55 13.68
CA ASP A 30 -16.16 -4.64 13.02
C ASP A 30 -15.90 -4.57 11.51
N GLY A 31 -16.94 -4.25 10.75
CA GLY A 31 -16.85 -4.15 9.29
C GLY A 31 -16.48 -5.48 8.64
N GLN A 32 -15.43 -5.49 7.83
CA GLN A 32 -14.90 -6.72 7.22
C GLN A 32 -13.86 -7.40 8.10
N GLY A 33 -13.42 -6.76 9.18
CA GLY A 33 -12.31 -7.24 9.98
C GLY A 33 -11.01 -7.29 9.18
N THR A 34 -10.76 -6.26 8.37
CA THR A 34 -9.53 -6.09 7.58
C THR A 34 -8.82 -4.78 7.91
N LYS A 35 -7.73 -4.45 7.19
CA LYS A 35 -6.90 -3.25 7.36
C LYS A 35 -7.67 -1.93 7.56
N LYS A 36 -8.73 -1.66 6.78
CA LYS A 36 -9.54 -0.44 6.94
C LYS A 36 -10.10 -0.33 8.36
N ASP A 37 -10.65 -1.42 8.87
CA ASP A 37 -11.32 -1.46 10.17
C ASP A 37 -10.29 -1.33 11.30
N ALA A 38 -9.10 -1.94 11.14
CA ALA A 38 -7.98 -1.75 12.05
C ALA A 38 -7.51 -0.29 12.14
N ILE A 39 -7.48 0.44 11.01
CA ILE A 39 -7.12 1.87 11.00
C ILE A 39 -8.18 2.69 11.74
N ASN A 40 -9.47 2.42 11.50
CA ASN A 40 -10.56 3.10 12.20
C ASN A 40 -10.44 2.96 13.71
N GLU A 41 -10.22 1.73 14.20
CA GLU A 41 -10.07 1.48 15.64
C GLU A 41 -8.81 2.11 16.22
N ALA A 42 -7.69 2.07 15.48
CA ALA A 42 -6.46 2.75 15.92
C ALA A 42 -6.63 4.27 16.01
N MET A 43 -7.37 4.89 15.09
CA MET A 43 -7.67 6.33 15.15
C MET A 43 -8.61 6.67 16.32
N ARG A 44 -9.60 5.82 16.63
CA ARG A 44 -10.46 5.98 17.81
C ARG A 44 -9.67 5.89 19.12
N ASP A 45 -8.76 4.93 19.21
CA ASP A 45 -7.85 4.78 20.35
C ASP A 45 -6.99 6.04 20.52
N LEU A 46 -6.34 6.50 19.45
CA LEU A 46 -5.52 7.71 19.48
C LEU A 46 -6.29 8.93 20.01
N VAL A 47 -7.53 9.15 19.54
CA VAL A 47 -8.34 10.29 20.01
C VAL A 47 -8.61 10.20 21.51
N THR A 48 -8.76 8.99 22.04
CA THR A 48 -9.02 8.75 23.47
C THR A 48 -7.75 8.92 24.31
N ASN A 49 -6.59 8.53 23.78
CA ASN A 49 -5.32 8.42 24.51
C ASN A 49 -4.21 9.35 23.96
N VAL A 50 -4.58 10.47 23.35
CA VAL A 50 -3.65 11.37 22.64
C VAL A 50 -2.51 11.92 23.52
N HIS A 51 -2.68 11.95 24.84
CA HIS A 51 -1.72 12.53 25.78
C HIS A 51 -0.48 11.67 26.02
N ASP A 52 -0.60 10.35 25.86
CA ASP A 52 0.48 9.39 26.15
C ASP A 52 0.74 8.40 25.01
N THR A 53 -0.05 8.47 23.93
CA THR A 53 0.01 7.52 22.82
C THR A 53 0.45 8.22 21.53
N TYR A 54 1.50 7.67 20.91
CA TYR A 54 1.90 8.05 19.54
C TYR A 54 1.30 7.08 18.52
N TYR A 55 0.57 7.61 17.53
CA TYR A 55 0.03 6.79 16.44
C TYR A 55 1.08 6.55 15.35
N MET A 56 1.66 5.35 15.38
CA MET A 56 2.60 4.89 14.35
C MET A 56 1.86 4.36 13.13
N ILE A 57 1.55 5.24 12.19
CA ILE A 57 0.91 4.85 10.92
C ILE A 57 1.85 3.99 10.06
N GLY A 58 1.30 2.98 9.40
CA GLY A 58 2.08 1.99 8.64
C GLY A 58 2.25 2.28 7.15
N SER A 59 1.72 3.39 6.63
CA SER A 59 1.85 3.72 5.21
C SER A 59 1.74 5.23 4.93
N ALA A 60 2.02 5.66 3.70
CA ALA A 60 2.05 7.06 3.28
C ALA A 60 0.64 7.64 3.05
N VAL A 61 -0.26 7.39 4.01
CA VAL A 61 -1.67 7.79 4.02
C VAL A 61 -1.96 8.64 5.25
N GLY A 62 -3.20 9.11 5.39
CA GLY A 62 -3.63 9.86 6.56
C GLY A 62 -3.34 11.36 6.51
N PRO A 63 -3.66 12.11 7.57
CA PRO A 63 -3.49 13.56 7.59
C PRO A 63 -2.01 13.97 7.58
N HIS A 64 -1.72 15.18 7.08
CA HIS A 64 -0.41 15.80 7.31
C HIS A 64 -0.11 15.84 8.82
N PRO A 65 1.12 15.53 9.28
CA PRO A 65 2.36 15.34 8.49
C PRO A 65 2.64 13.90 8.04
N LEU A 66 1.72 12.97 8.26
CA LEU A 66 2.00 11.54 8.16
C LEU A 66 2.45 11.07 6.76
N PRO A 67 1.80 11.43 5.64
CA PRO A 67 2.26 11.01 4.31
C PRO A 67 3.68 11.46 4.00
N THR A 68 4.00 12.74 4.28
CA THR A 68 5.31 13.35 4.08
C THR A 68 6.37 12.66 4.92
N MET A 69 6.10 12.47 6.21
CA MET A 69 7.01 11.82 7.14
C MET A 69 7.32 10.38 6.72
N VAL A 70 6.29 9.60 6.36
CA VAL A 70 6.49 8.21 5.93
C VAL A 70 7.28 8.14 4.63
N ARG A 71 6.97 8.99 3.64
CA ARG A 71 7.77 9.07 2.42
C ARG A 71 9.22 9.40 2.72
N ASP A 72 9.49 10.39 3.57
CA ASP A 72 10.86 10.82 3.85
C ASP A 72 11.67 9.69 4.49
N PHE A 73 11.07 8.94 5.41
CA PHE A 73 11.69 7.73 5.98
C PHE A 73 11.89 6.61 4.97
N GLN A 74 10.96 6.43 4.02
CA GLN A 74 11.04 5.39 2.99
C GLN A 74 11.92 5.81 1.79
N SER A 75 12.21 7.10 1.62
CA SER A 75 12.97 7.67 0.48
C SER A 75 14.39 7.12 0.36
N ILE A 76 14.90 6.47 1.41
CA ILE A 76 16.17 5.77 1.38
C ILE A 76 16.19 4.69 0.30
N MET A 77 15.08 3.99 0.05
CA MET A 77 14.98 2.98 -0.99
C MET A 77 15.33 3.54 -2.37
N GLY A 78 14.67 4.62 -2.80
CA GLY A 78 14.97 5.22 -4.11
C GLY A 78 16.37 5.83 -4.19
N LYS A 79 16.92 6.34 -3.07
CA LYS A 79 18.29 6.87 -3.02
C LYS A 79 19.31 5.76 -3.24
N GLU A 80 19.13 4.62 -2.57
CA GLU A 80 19.96 3.44 -2.74
C GLU A 80 19.82 2.84 -4.14
N MET A 81 18.58 2.68 -4.64
CA MET A 81 18.33 2.21 -6.01
C MET A 81 19.04 3.08 -7.04
N LYS A 82 18.98 4.40 -6.91
CA LYS A 82 19.67 5.34 -7.82
C LYS A 82 21.18 5.14 -7.78
N ALA A 83 21.77 5.08 -6.59
CA ALA A 83 23.21 4.87 -6.43
C ALA A 83 23.65 3.52 -7.02
N GLN A 84 22.92 2.45 -6.71
CA GLN A 84 23.18 1.09 -7.20
C GLN A 84 23.01 0.97 -8.71
N MET A 85 22.02 1.63 -9.31
CA MET A 85 21.82 1.63 -10.76
C MET A 85 23.00 2.31 -11.49
N PHE A 86 23.48 3.44 -10.98
CA PHE A 86 24.67 4.09 -11.53
C PHE A 86 25.92 3.25 -11.33
N GLU A 87 26.12 2.65 -10.16
CA GLU A 87 27.29 1.79 -9.87
C GLU A 87 27.34 0.57 -10.79
N ASN A 88 26.20 -0.11 -10.99
CA ASN A 88 26.14 -1.35 -11.74
C ASN A 88 26.00 -1.17 -13.25
N THR A 89 25.37 -0.09 -13.71
CA THR A 89 24.99 0.08 -15.13
C THR A 89 25.45 1.39 -15.76
N GLY A 90 25.97 2.34 -14.97
CA GLY A 90 26.41 3.65 -15.45
C GLY A 90 25.27 4.59 -15.85
N LYS A 91 24.00 4.20 -15.67
CA LYS A 91 22.83 5.02 -16.03
C LYS A 91 21.69 4.88 -15.02
N LEU A 92 20.70 5.76 -15.14
CA LEU A 92 19.40 5.63 -14.46
C LEU A 92 18.60 4.44 -15.04
N PRO A 93 17.67 3.86 -14.26
CA PRO A 93 16.75 2.85 -14.78
C PRO A 93 15.80 3.47 -15.80
N ASP A 94 15.35 2.67 -16.76
CA ASP A 94 14.35 3.12 -17.74
C ASP A 94 12.94 3.20 -17.07
N ALA A 95 12.69 2.35 -16.07
CA ALA A 95 11.46 2.36 -15.28
C ALA A 95 11.67 1.88 -13.84
N ILE A 96 10.79 2.31 -12.93
CA ILE A 96 10.65 1.78 -11.57
C ILE A 96 9.22 1.28 -11.40
N VAL A 97 9.07 0.05 -10.92
CA VAL A 97 7.79 -0.61 -10.69
C VAL A 97 7.67 -0.95 -9.21
N ALA A 98 6.52 -0.63 -8.61
CA ALA A 98 6.27 -0.93 -7.20
C ALA A 98 4.79 -1.16 -6.92
N CYS A 99 4.47 -2.10 -6.01
CA CYS A 99 3.10 -2.35 -5.60
C CYS A 99 2.53 -1.21 -4.73
N VAL A 100 1.25 -0.91 -4.90
CA VAL A 100 0.58 0.24 -4.28
C VAL A 100 -0.67 -0.23 -3.52
N GLY A 101 -0.52 -0.33 -2.20
CA GLY A 101 -1.65 -0.36 -1.27
C GLY A 101 -1.89 1.05 -0.72
N GLY A 102 -1.34 1.34 0.46
CA GLY A 102 -1.27 2.72 0.95
C GLY A 102 -0.19 3.56 0.26
N GLY A 103 0.82 2.91 -0.34
CA GLY A 103 1.83 3.56 -1.19
C GLY A 103 3.19 3.85 -0.55
N SER A 104 3.43 3.48 0.71
CA SER A 104 4.72 3.79 1.38
C SER A 104 5.95 3.24 0.68
N ASN A 105 5.91 1.99 0.20
CA ASN A 105 7.05 1.40 -0.52
C ASN A 105 7.28 2.10 -1.87
N ALA A 106 6.20 2.29 -2.63
CA ALA A 106 6.24 2.88 -3.96
C ALA A 106 6.70 4.34 -3.89
N ILE A 107 6.15 5.17 -3.01
CA ILE A 107 6.60 6.56 -2.88
C ILE A 107 8.05 6.66 -2.39
N GLY A 108 8.49 5.73 -1.52
CA GLY A 108 9.90 5.67 -1.10
C GLY A 108 10.86 5.35 -2.25
N ALA A 109 10.44 4.49 -3.17
CA ALA A 109 11.19 4.18 -4.39
C ALA A 109 11.11 5.33 -5.41
N PHE A 110 9.95 5.93 -5.61
CA PHE A 110 9.69 6.93 -6.65
C PHE A 110 10.24 8.31 -6.31
N HIS A 111 10.13 8.73 -5.04
CA HIS A 111 10.36 10.13 -4.66
C HIS A 111 11.73 10.67 -5.10
N PRO A 112 12.84 9.92 -4.95
CA PRO A 112 14.15 10.39 -5.41
C PRO A 112 14.27 10.54 -6.93
N PHE A 113 13.34 10.01 -7.72
CA PHE A 113 13.32 10.04 -9.18
C PHE A 113 12.23 10.95 -9.77
N ILE A 114 11.48 11.70 -8.95
CA ILE A 114 10.37 12.53 -9.43
C ILE A 114 10.83 13.53 -10.50
N ASP A 115 12.01 14.13 -10.34
CA ASP A 115 12.55 15.10 -11.30
C ASP A 115 13.31 14.46 -12.48
N ASP A 116 13.54 13.14 -12.46
CA ASP A 116 14.18 12.42 -13.56
C ASP A 116 13.14 11.98 -14.60
N GLU A 117 12.73 12.88 -15.48
CA GLU A 117 11.65 12.65 -16.46
C GLU A 117 11.89 11.47 -17.41
N THR A 118 13.15 11.05 -17.58
CA THR A 118 13.50 9.87 -18.39
C THR A 118 13.17 8.54 -17.70
N VAL A 119 12.88 8.56 -16.40
CA VAL A 119 12.56 7.38 -15.60
C VAL A 119 11.04 7.24 -15.47
N ALA A 120 10.49 6.21 -16.10
CA ALA A 120 9.06 5.90 -15.97
C ALA A 120 8.74 5.36 -14.56
N LEU A 121 7.60 5.76 -14.00
CA LEU A 121 7.15 5.33 -12.67
C LEU A 121 5.83 4.58 -12.80
N TYR A 122 5.83 3.31 -12.41
CA TYR A 122 4.66 2.42 -12.49
C TYR A 122 4.25 1.93 -11.11
N GLY A 123 3.08 2.36 -10.65
CA GLY A 123 2.45 1.84 -9.45
C GLY A 123 1.49 0.69 -9.78
N VAL A 124 1.58 -0.42 -9.06
CA VAL A 124 0.72 -1.59 -9.33
C VAL A 124 -0.25 -1.84 -8.19
N GLU A 125 -1.54 -1.72 -8.46
CA GLU A 125 -2.61 -1.94 -7.51
C GLU A 125 -3.22 -3.35 -7.64
N GLY A 126 -3.88 -3.83 -6.58
CA GLY A 126 -4.59 -5.11 -6.63
C GLY A 126 -5.94 -5.02 -7.35
N ALA A 127 -6.07 -5.67 -8.51
CA ALA A 127 -7.35 -5.93 -9.17
C ALA A 127 -8.14 -7.07 -8.52
N GLY A 128 -7.55 -7.81 -7.57
CA GLY A 128 -8.23 -8.86 -6.83
C GLY A 128 -8.81 -9.93 -7.75
N ARG A 129 -10.12 -10.18 -7.64
CA ARG A 129 -10.87 -11.12 -8.51
C ARG A 129 -11.22 -10.54 -9.89
N GLY A 130 -10.71 -9.36 -10.20
CA GLY A 130 -11.01 -8.57 -11.39
C GLY A 130 -11.70 -7.25 -11.04
N SER A 131 -11.29 -6.17 -11.72
CA SER A 131 -11.74 -4.80 -11.46
C SER A 131 -13.22 -4.54 -11.80
N GLU A 132 -13.88 -5.45 -12.51
CA GLU A 132 -15.32 -5.38 -12.83
C GLU A 132 -16.18 -6.13 -11.79
N VAL A 133 -15.56 -6.89 -10.89
CA VAL A 133 -16.27 -7.61 -9.82
C VAL A 133 -16.57 -6.65 -8.67
N ASN A 134 -17.85 -6.52 -8.32
CA ASN A 134 -18.26 -5.63 -7.24
C ASN A 134 -17.56 -6.01 -5.91
N GLU A 135 -16.94 -5.02 -5.25
CA GLU A 135 -16.13 -5.18 -4.03
C GLU A 135 -15.03 -6.26 -4.17
N GLY A 136 -14.61 -6.56 -5.40
CA GLY A 136 -13.70 -7.64 -5.75
C GLY A 136 -12.25 -7.22 -5.95
N HIS A 137 -11.91 -5.94 -5.78
CA HIS A 137 -10.59 -5.38 -6.04
C HIS A 137 -10.19 -4.31 -5.00
N CYS A 138 -8.94 -3.86 -5.02
CA CYS A 138 -8.43 -2.69 -4.29
C CYS A 138 -7.68 -1.68 -5.20
N ALA A 139 -7.92 -1.73 -6.52
CA ALA A 139 -7.39 -0.81 -7.53
C ALA A 139 -7.95 0.63 -7.42
N THR A 140 -7.42 1.39 -6.46
CA THR A 140 -7.97 2.66 -5.99
C THR A 140 -7.75 3.82 -6.95
N LEU A 141 -6.58 3.95 -7.55
CA LEU A 141 -6.24 4.97 -8.54
C LEU A 141 -6.81 4.63 -9.92
N THR A 142 -6.95 3.34 -10.22
CA THR A 142 -7.55 2.86 -11.48
C THR A 142 -9.07 3.01 -11.52
N LYS A 143 -9.78 2.67 -10.43
CA LYS A 143 -11.26 2.61 -10.40
C LYS A 143 -11.92 3.54 -9.38
N GLY A 144 -11.17 4.10 -8.44
CA GLY A 144 -11.72 4.98 -7.41
C GLY A 144 -12.02 6.38 -7.90
N THR A 145 -12.56 7.20 -7.01
CA THR A 145 -12.88 8.61 -7.24
C THR A 145 -12.29 9.50 -6.14
N PRO A 146 -12.03 10.79 -6.39
CA PRO A 146 -11.59 11.71 -5.35
C PRO A 146 -12.56 11.75 -4.16
N GLY A 147 -12.04 11.68 -2.94
CA GLY A 147 -12.81 11.64 -1.70
C GLY A 147 -11.93 11.87 -0.48
N ILE A 148 -12.56 11.94 0.70
CA ILE A 148 -11.86 12.11 1.98
C ILE A 148 -11.91 10.79 2.74
N LEU A 149 -10.75 10.21 3.01
CA LEU A 149 -10.64 8.98 3.82
C LEU A 149 -9.48 9.11 4.81
N HIS A 150 -9.74 8.72 6.06
CA HIS A 150 -8.75 8.69 7.15
C HIS A 150 -7.93 9.99 7.31
N GLY A 151 -8.54 11.15 7.05
CA GLY A 151 -7.91 12.46 7.24
C GLY A 151 -7.14 13.02 6.04
N ALA A 152 -7.23 12.39 4.86
CA ALA A 152 -6.64 12.90 3.62
C ALA A 152 -7.68 13.04 2.50
N LEU A 153 -7.54 14.09 1.67
CA LEU A 153 -8.18 14.16 0.36
C LEU A 153 -7.32 13.37 -0.64
N THR A 154 -7.88 12.31 -1.21
CA THR A 154 -7.18 11.35 -2.07
C THR A 154 -8.18 10.59 -2.96
N TYR A 155 -7.72 9.58 -3.71
CA TYR A 155 -8.61 8.63 -4.37
C TYR A 155 -9.12 7.57 -3.40
N VAL A 156 -10.40 7.23 -3.54
CA VAL A 156 -11.11 6.27 -2.68
C VAL A 156 -12.03 5.40 -3.53
N ILE A 157 -12.10 4.11 -3.22
CA ILE A 157 -13.14 3.20 -3.75
C ILE A 157 -14.41 3.44 -2.94
N GLN A 158 -15.37 4.15 -3.54
CA GLN A 158 -16.58 4.62 -2.88
C GLN A 158 -17.77 4.69 -3.83
N LYS A 159 -18.98 4.65 -3.26
CA LYS A 159 -20.22 4.93 -3.99
C LYS A 159 -20.33 6.41 -4.36
N PRO A 160 -21.21 6.78 -5.31
CA PRO A 160 -21.54 8.18 -5.60
C PRO A 160 -22.05 8.96 -4.38
N THR A 161 -22.59 8.26 -3.37
CA THR A 161 -23.02 8.86 -2.10
C THR A 161 -21.85 9.17 -1.14
N GLY A 162 -20.61 8.83 -1.49
CA GLY A 162 -19.42 8.97 -0.64
C GLY A 162 -19.22 7.82 0.36
N GLN A 163 -20.09 6.80 0.36
CA GLN A 163 -19.88 5.62 1.20
C GLN A 163 -18.70 4.80 0.68
N THR A 164 -17.65 4.64 1.48
CA THR A 164 -16.51 3.75 1.19
C THR A 164 -16.99 2.32 0.99
N LEU A 165 -16.53 1.70 -0.09
CA LEU A 165 -16.82 0.30 -0.39
C LEU A 165 -15.80 -0.61 0.26
N ASN A 166 -16.16 -1.89 0.34
CA ASN A 166 -15.22 -2.93 0.67
C ASN A 166 -14.29 -3.24 -0.50
N THR A 167 -13.16 -3.87 -0.19
CA THR A 167 -12.14 -4.22 -1.16
C THR A 167 -11.64 -5.64 -0.98
N HIS A 168 -10.97 -6.15 -2.01
CA HIS A 168 -10.37 -7.47 -2.00
C HIS A 168 -9.02 -7.50 -2.72
N SER A 169 -8.10 -8.25 -2.13
CA SER A 169 -6.86 -8.72 -2.77
C SER A 169 -6.38 -9.93 -1.97
N ILE A 170 -5.68 -10.84 -2.63
CA ILE A 170 -4.93 -11.93 -1.99
C ILE A 170 -3.77 -11.39 -1.13
N GLY A 171 -3.20 -10.24 -1.52
CA GLY A 171 -2.19 -9.50 -0.74
C GLY A 171 -2.85 -8.65 0.34
N ALA A 172 -2.81 -9.11 1.59
CA ALA A 172 -3.45 -8.41 2.72
C ALA A 172 -2.93 -6.97 2.90
N GLY A 173 -1.66 -6.71 2.60
CA GLY A 173 -1.05 -5.37 2.66
C GLY A 173 -1.59 -4.39 1.61
N LEU A 174 -2.07 -4.88 0.46
CA LEU A 174 -2.68 -4.08 -0.60
C LEU A 174 -4.17 -3.81 -0.35
N ASN A 175 -4.85 -4.66 0.40
CA ASN A 175 -6.29 -4.59 0.62
C ASN A 175 -6.72 -3.35 1.43
N TYR A 176 -6.83 -2.22 0.76
CA TYR A 176 -7.16 -0.91 1.32
C TYR A 176 -7.92 -0.09 0.26
N PRO A 177 -9.05 0.57 0.60
CA PRO A 177 -9.86 1.32 -0.37
C PRO A 177 -9.38 2.74 -0.66
N GLY A 178 -8.25 3.15 -0.09
CA GLY A 178 -7.67 4.46 -0.28
C GLY A 178 -6.23 4.36 -0.77
N VAL A 179 -5.59 5.50 -0.96
CA VAL A 179 -4.18 5.57 -1.36
C VAL A 179 -3.54 6.84 -0.82
N GLY A 180 -2.21 6.89 -0.73
CA GLY A 180 -1.49 8.09 -0.30
C GLY A 180 -1.77 9.28 -1.21
N PRO A 181 -1.98 10.50 -0.66
CA PRO A 181 -2.33 11.67 -1.47
C PRO A 181 -1.22 12.08 -2.46
N GLU A 182 0.04 11.75 -2.18
CA GLU A 182 1.15 12.00 -3.12
C GLU A 182 1.04 11.11 -4.38
N HIS A 183 0.55 9.87 -4.25
CA HIS A 183 0.27 9.04 -5.42
C HIS A 183 -0.89 9.56 -6.26
N ALA A 184 -1.95 10.07 -5.61
CA ALA A 184 -3.03 10.75 -6.31
C ALA A 184 -2.52 11.95 -7.12
N PHE A 185 -1.64 12.77 -6.53
CA PHE A 185 -0.98 13.87 -7.23
C PHE A 185 -0.10 13.38 -8.40
N LEU A 186 0.71 12.33 -8.19
CA LEU A 186 1.56 11.78 -9.25
C LEU A 186 0.74 11.18 -10.41
N LYS A 187 -0.43 10.61 -10.14
CA LYS A 187 -1.37 10.16 -11.17
C LYS A 187 -1.91 11.34 -11.97
N ASP A 188 -2.46 12.35 -11.28
CA ASP A 188 -3.18 13.44 -11.95
C ASP A 188 -2.23 14.40 -12.69
N SER A 189 -0.97 14.50 -12.25
CA SER A 189 0.10 15.20 -12.99
C SER A 189 0.65 14.41 -14.17
N GLY A 190 0.31 13.12 -14.29
CA GLY A 190 0.85 12.22 -15.32
C GLY A 190 2.28 11.76 -15.06
N ARG A 191 2.87 12.08 -13.90
CA ARG A 191 4.24 11.70 -13.57
C ARG A 191 4.40 10.20 -13.32
N ALA A 192 3.38 9.55 -12.76
CA ALA A 192 3.34 8.11 -12.55
C ALA A 192 2.07 7.50 -13.18
N ILE A 193 2.24 6.30 -13.73
CA ILE A 193 1.16 5.49 -14.31
C ILE A 193 0.80 4.42 -13.29
N TYR A 194 -0.49 4.12 -13.16
CA TYR A 194 -0.98 3.10 -12.24
C TYR A 194 -1.76 2.04 -13.00
N GLU A 195 -1.40 0.79 -12.78
CA GLU A 195 -2.00 -0.38 -13.41
C GLU A 195 -2.58 -1.31 -12.32
N ALA A 196 -3.53 -2.17 -12.71
CA ALA A 196 -4.20 -3.07 -11.79
C ALA A 196 -3.94 -4.53 -12.18
N VAL A 197 -3.47 -5.35 -11.23
CA VAL A 197 -3.06 -6.75 -11.43
C VAL A 197 -3.94 -7.70 -10.62
N THR A 198 -4.45 -8.76 -11.23
CA THR A 198 -5.37 -9.71 -10.56
C THR A 198 -4.64 -10.63 -9.58
N ASP A 199 -5.41 -11.28 -8.71
CA ASP A 199 -4.87 -12.28 -7.80
C ASP A 199 -4.23 -13.46 -8.56
N GLU A 200 -4.74 -13.85 -9.73
CA GLU A 200 -4.11 -14.89 -10.55
C GLU A 200 -2.78 -14.43 -11.15
N GLU A 201 -2.71 -13.19 -11.66
CA GLU A 201 -1.48 -12.63 -12.22
C GLU A 201 -0.40 -12.47 -11.14
N ALA A 202 -0.77 -12.00 -9.94
CA ALA A 202 0.15 -11.92 -8.81
C ALA A 202 0.65 -13.31 -8.37
N LEU A 203 -0.19 -14.36 -8.45
CA LEU A 203 0.26 -15.73 -8.16
C LEU A 203 1.24 -16.25 -9.21
N GLU A 204 1.11 -15.84 -10.47
CA GLU A 204 2.09 -16.16 -11.51
C GLU A 204 3.42 -15.43 -11.23
N GLY A 205 3.40 -14.14 -10.90
CA GLY A 205 4.61 -13.40 -10.50
C GLY A 205 5.31 -14.00 -9.27
N PHE A 206 4.53 -14.46 -8.28
CA PHE A 206 5.05 -15.22 -7.14
C PHE A 206 5.77 -16.49 -7.59
N LYS A 207 5.14 -17.28 -8.46
CA LYS A 207 5.67 -18.54 -8.95
C LYS A 207 6.94 -18.32 -9.78
N MET A 208 6.95 -17.33 -10.66
CA MET A 208 8.11 -16.98 -11.49
C MET A 208 9.34 -16.66 -10.63
N MET A 209 9.21 -15.84 -9.59
CA MET A 209 10.36 -15.55 -8.70
C MET A 209 10.86 -16.79 -7.96
N CYS A 210 9.94 -17.66 -7.53
CA CYS A 210 10.31 -18.89 -6.84
C CYS A 210 11.06 -19.84 -7.78
N GLU A 211 10.57 -20.02 -9.00
CA GLU A 211 11.08 -21.02 -9.95
C GLU A 211 12.35 -20.57 -10.67
N TYR A 212 12.43 -19.29 -11.05
CA TYR A 212 13.56 -18.78 -11.84
C TYR A 212 14.67 -18.18 -10.98
N GLU A 213 14.33 -17.52 -9.87
CA GLU A 213 15.31 -16.77 -9.05
C GLU A 213 15.52 -17.38 -7.66
N GLY A 214 14.71 -18.39 -7.26
CA GLY A 214 14.82 -19.02 -5.94
C GLY A 214 14.47 -18.08 -4.78
N ILE A 215 13.75 -16.99 -5.06
CA ILE A 215 13.30 -16.00 -4.06
C ILE A 215 11.81 -16.20 -3.84
N ILE A 216 11.38 -16.28 -2.58
CA ILE A 216 9.97 -16.35 -2.21
C ILE A 216 9.49 -14.92 -1.90
N PRO A 217 8.79 -14.23 -2.84
CA PRO A 217 8.33 -12.87 -2.60
C PRO A 217 7.10 -12.84 -1.68
N ALA A 218 6.84 -11.68 -1.07
CA ALA A 218 5.54 -11.40 -0.48
C ALA A 218 4.50 -11.25 -1.60
N LEU A 219 3.24 -11.65 -1.34
CA LEU A 219 2.17 -11.56 -2.35
C LEU A 219 1.91 -10.11 -2.80
N GLU A 220 2.16 -9.12 -1.93
CA GLU A 220 2.12 -7.71 -2.30
C GLU A 220 3.17 -7.38 -3.37
N THR A 221 4.42 -7.81 -3.16
CA THR A 221 5.52 -7.61 -4.10
C THR A 221 5.29 -8.38 -5.40
N SER A 222 4.67 -9.55 -5.33
CA SER A 222 4.31 -10.36 -6.50
C SER A 222 3.34 -9.66 -7.46
N HIS A 223 2.62 -8.63 -7.04
CA HIS A 223 1.83 -7.82 -7.99
C HIS A 223 2.73 -6.94 -8.89
N ALA A 224 3.92 -6.55 -8.42
CA ALA A 224 4.84 -5.71 -9.17
C ALA A 224 5.80 -6.50 -10.07
N ILE A 225 5.81 -7.83 -9.94
CA ILE A 225 6.62 -8.77 -10.74
C ILE A 225 5.76 -9.29 -11.88
#